data_AF-A0A7V5WPJ4-F1
#
_entry.id   AF-A0A7V5WPJ4-F1
#
_cell.length_a   1.000
_cell.length_b   1.000
_cell.length_c   1.000
_cell.angle_alpha   90.00
_cell.angle_beta   90.00
_cell.angle_gamma   90.00
#
_symmetry.space_group_name_H-M   'P 1'
#
loop_
_entity.id
_entity.type
_entity.pdbx_description
1 polymer ?
#
loop_
_entity_poly.entity_id
_entity_poly.type
_entity_poly.pdbx_seq_one_letter_code
_entity_poly.pdbx_strand_id
1 'polypeptide(L)'
;YTRAFFIFKPLTTILIVIAGLSGLNNSYSVAIFIGLMFSLFGDIFLLFKTKFIWGLINFLIAHIIYIKAFYSGFSSLGMYVALPLLIYAAIMLFQLWSGAGKLKIPILIYIVAILLMTYQSAEMFLQLRQRATILAFAGALFFTFSDSVLAINRFKKEFKGAQVLTLSSYYLAQWLIASSALF
;
A
#
# COMPACT_ATOMS: atom_id res chain seq x y z
N TYR A 1 7.74 18.02 12.07
CA TYR A 1 8.66 17.20 11.28
C TYR A 1 9.91 18.00 10.99
N THR A 2 11.09 17.36 11.01
CA THR A 2 12.38 17.97 10.67
C THR A 2 12.49 18.24 9.16
N ARG A 3 13.28 19.24 8.74
CA ARG A 3 13.51 19.55 7.31
C ARG A 3 13.98 18.33 6.49
N ALA A 4 14.76 17.45 7.11
CA ALA A 4 15.20 16.19 6.52
C ALA A 4 14.02 15.29 6.10
N PHE A 5 12.96 15.19 6.92
CA PHE A 5 11.79 14.36 6.61
C PHE A 5 11.04 14.83 5.35
N PHE A 6 10.98 16.15 5.11
CA PHE A 6 10.35 16.71 3.91
C PHE A 6 11.11 16.40 2.62
N ILE A 7 12.41 16.13 2.72
CA ILE A 7 13.29 15.89 1.57
C ILE A 7 13.44 14.39 1.33
N PHE A 8 13.85 13.64 2.36
CA PHE A 8 14.13 12.21 2.22
C PHE A 8 12.89 11.40 1.90
N LYS A 9 11.70 11.82 2.34
CA LYS A 9 10.48 11.06 2.09
C LYS A 9 10.09 11.02 0.61
N PRO A 10 9.88 12.16 -0.07
CA PRO A 10 9.62 12.15 -1.51
C PRO A 10 10.82 11.62 -2.30
N LEU A 11 12.05 11.93 -1.88
CA LEU A 11 13.25 11.53 -2.61
C LEU A 11 13.37 10.01 -2.72
N THR A 12 13.17 9.28 -1.63
CA THR A 12 13.23 7.81 -1.65
C THR A 12 12.15 7.23 -2.58
N THR A 13 10.93 7.75 -2.53
CA THR A 13 9.85 7.31 -3.42
C THR A 13 10.14 7.66 -4.88
N ILE A 14 10.73 8.82 -5.18
CA ILE A 14 11.20 9.20 -6.53
C ILE A 14 12.26 8.21 -7.04
N LEU A 15 13.24 7.86 -6.22
CA LEU A 15 14.28 6.90 -6.62
C LEU A 15 13.69 5.53 -6.97
N ILE A 16 12.69 5.07 -6.20
CA ILE A 16 11.97 3.82 -6.47
C ILE A 16 11.19 3.90 -7.78
N VAL A 17 10.49 5.01 -8.03
CA VAL A 17 9.80 5.26 -9.30
C VAL A 17 10.78 5.19 -10.47
N ILE A 18 11.92 5.86 -10.36
CA ILE A 18 12.93 5.90 -11.42
C ILE A 18 13.48 4.50 -11.68
N ALA A 19 13.74 3.70 -10.64
CA ALA A 19 14.15 2.32 -10.80
C ALA A 19 13.10 1.49 -11.58
N GLY A 20 11.81 1.71 -11.30
CA GLY A 20 10.70 1.07 -11.99
C GLY A 20 10.57 1.41 -13.48
N LEU A 21 11.07 2.56 -13.93
CA LEU A 21 11.04 2.97 -15.35
C LEU A 21 11.79 1.99 -16.26
N SER A 22 12.83 1.34 -15.74
CA SER A 22 13.66 0.41 -16.52
C SER A 22 12.94 -0.88 -16.95
N GLY A 23 11.80 -1.21 -16.33
CA GLY A 23 11.02 -2.41 -16.61
C GLY A 23 9.75 -2.18 -17.44
N LEU A 24 9.52 -0.99 -18.00
CA LEU A 24 8.29 -0.66 -18.73
C LEU A 24 8.20 -1.38 -20.10
N ASN A 25 7.79 -2.64 -20.08
CA ASN A 25 7.73 -3.51 -21.26
C ASN A 25 6.33 -4.11 -21.53
N ASN A 26 5.41 -4.02 -20.57
CA ASN A 26 4.09 -4.64 -20.64
C ASN A 26 3.05 -3.87 -19.81
N SER A 27 1.77 -4.25 -19.95
CA SER A 27 0.68 -3.57 -19.24
C SER A 27 0.79 -3.65 -17.72
N TYR A 28 1.40 -4.71 -17.18
CA TYR A 28 1.62 -4.88 -15.75
C TYR A 28 2.61 -3.84 -15.21
N SER A 29 3.81 -3.77 -15.80
CA SER A 29 4.86 -2.81 -15.43
C SER A 29 4.38 -1.35 -15.53
N VAL A 30 3.59 -1.02 -16.56
CA VAL A 30 2.96 0.30 -16.71
C VAL A 30 1.99 0.57 -15.56
N ALA A 31 1.13 -0.39 -15.21
CA ALA A 31 0.20 -0.22 -14.09
C ALA A 31 0.96 -0.05 -12.76
N ILE A 32 2.01 -0.83 -12.51
CA ILE A 32 2.87 -0.67 -11.33
C ILE A 32 3.44 0.74 -11.28
N PHE A 33 4.02 1.22 -12.38
CA PHE A 33 4.59 2.56 -12.45
C PHE A 33 3.56 3.67 -12.16
N ILE A 34 2.36 3.58 -12.74
CA ILE A 34 1.29 4.57 -12.47
C ILE A 34 0.89 4.53 -10.98
N GLY A 35 0.79 3.34 -10.38
CA GLY A 35 0.53 3.19 -8.94
C GLY A 35 1.63 3.80 -8.06
N LEU A 36 2.90 3.64 -8.44
CA LEU A 36 4.04 4.27 -7.76
C LEU A 36 3.95 5.81 -7.85
N MET A 37 3.51 6.34 -8.99
CA MET A 37 3.33 7.79 -9.17
C MET A 37 2.23 8.36 -8.26
N PHE A 38 1.09 7.67 -8.16
CA PHE A 38 0.06 8.06 -7.19
C PHE A 38 0.54 7.92 -5.74
N SER A 39 1.34 6.90 -5.44
CA SER A 39 1.97 6.76 -4.11
C SER A 39 2.89 7.95 -3.79
N LEU A 40 3.68 8.40 -4.76
CA LEU A 40 4.52 9.60 -4.62
C LEU A 40 3.70 10.86 -4.35
N PHE A 41 2.63 11.09 -5.11
CA PHE A 41 1.73 12.22 -4.85
C PHE A 41 1.08 12.11 -3.47
N GLY A 42 0.68 10.90 -3.06
CA GLY A 42 0.21 10.61 -1.71
C GLY A 42 1.20 11.04 -0.64
N ASP A 43 2.47 10.67 -0.81
CA ASP A 43 3.55 11.06 0.09
C ASP A 43 3.74 12.56 0.21
N ILE A 44 3.73 13.26 -0.93
CA ILE A 44 3.85 14.73 -0.99
C ILE A 44 2.69 15.38 -0.24
N PHE A 45 1.44 14.92 -0.45
CA PHE A 45 0.29 15.46 0.28
C PHE A 45 0.34 15.17 1.77
N LEU A 46 0.82 14.00 2.20
CA LEU A 46 0.96 13.66 3.61
C LEU A 46 1.99 14.53 4.36
N LEU A 47 2.89 15.23 3.66
CA LEU A 47 3.79 16.20 4.28
C LEU A 47 3.04 17.39 4.90
N PHE A 48 1.87 17.73 4.37
CA PHE A 48 1.06 18.84 4.85
C PHE A 48 -0.09 18.32 5.73
N LYS A 49 -0.11 18.72 7.01
CA LYS A 49 -1.14 18.29 7.97
C LYS A 49 -2.58 18.52 7.46
N THR A 50 -2.81 19.58 6.69
CA THR A 50 -4.11 19.96 6.11
C THR A 50 -4.51 19.14 4.89
N LYS A 51 -3.58 18.37 4.30
CA LYS A 51 -3.79 17.61 3.06
C LYS A 51 -3.82 16.09 3.29
N PHE A 52 -4.01 15.64 4.53
CA PHE A 52 -4.10 14.21 4.87
C PHE A 52 -5.10 13.44 4.00
N ILE A 53 -6.29 14.00 3.77
CA ILE A 53 -7.33 13.38 2.93
C ILE A 53 -6.87 13.26 1.47
N TRP A 54 -6.17 14.26 0.94
CA TRP A 54 -5.60 14.19 -0.41
C TRP A 54 -4.51 13.13 -0.51
N GLY A 55 -3.70 12.97 0.53
CA GLY A 55 -2.76 11.85 0.65
C GLY A 55 -3.48 10.50 0.58
N LEU A 56 -4.53 10.33 1.39
CA LEU A 56 -5.34 9.12 1.45
C LEU A 56 -5.99 8.79 0.09
N ILE A 57 -6.52 9.79 -0.62
CA ILE A 57 -7.14 9.62 -1.95
C ILE A 57 -6.09 9.14 -2.96
N ASN A 58 -4.90 9.73 -2.97
CA ASN A 58 -3.84 9.33 -3.90
C ASN A 58 -3.36 7.90 -3.62
N PHE A 59 -3.18 7.54 -2.35
CA PHE A 59 -2.90 6.15 -1.99
C PHE A 59 -4.05 5.23 -2.40
N LEU A 60 -5.31 5.59 -2.18
CA LEU A 60 -6.45 4.79 -2.61
C LEU A 60 -6.43 4.53 -4.13
N ILE A 61 -6.11 5.55 -4.93
CA ILE A 61 -5.97 5.39 -6.38
C ILE A 61 -4.82 4.44 -6.72
N ALA A 62 -3.68 4.56 -6.03
CA ALA A 62 -2.56 3.62 -6.19
C ALA A 62 -2.99 2.17 -5.91
N HIS A 63 -3.71 1.92 -4.80
CA HIS A 63 -4.24 0.59 -4.47
C HIS A 63 -5.18 0.06 -5.56
N ILE A 64 -6.08 0.89 -6.09
CA ILE A 64 -6.99 0.48 -7.17
C ILE A 64 -6.22 0.07 -8.43
N ILE A 65 -5.16 0.80 -8.76
CA ILE A 65 -4.30 0.45 -9.91
C ILE A 65 -3.57 -0.86 -9.64
N TYR A 66 -3.01 -1.06 -8.45
CA TYR A 66 -2.35 -2.30 -8.07
C TYR A 66 -3.31 -3.50 -8.05
N ILE A 67 -4.55 -3.33 -7.58
CA ILE A 67 -5.60 -4.36 -7.66
C ILE A 67 -5.77 -4.83 -9.12
N LYS A 68 -5.84 -3.89 -10.07
CA LYS A 68 -5.97 -4.22 -11.49
C LYS A 68 -4.72 -4.91 -12.02
N ALA A 69 -3.53 -4.47 -11.62
CA ALA A 69 -2.26 -5.07 -12.03
C ALA A 69 -2.12 -6.51 -11.51
N PHE A 70 -2.54 -6.77 -10.27
CA PHE A 70 -2.44 -8.07 -9.62
C PHE A 70 -3.59 -9.03 -9.96
N TYR A 71 -4.59 -8.58 -10.71
CA TYR A 71 -5.72 -9.43 -11.05
C TYR A 71 -5.35 -10.43 -12.16
N SER A 72 -5.34 -11.73 -11.84
CA SER A 72 -5.02 -12.81 -12.77
C SER A 72 -6.22 -13.37 -13.55
N GLY A 73 -7.43 -12.82 -13.37
CA GLY A 73 -8.64 -13.25 -14.09
C GLY A 73 -9.40 -14.43 -13.46
N PHE A 74 -8.77 -15.18 -12.56
CA PHE A 74 -9.39 -16.33 -11.87
C PHE A 74 -9.13 -16.25 -10.36
N SER A 75 -10.13 -16.61 -9.54
CA SER A 75 -9.98 -16.80 -8.09
C SER A 75 -10.15 -18.29 -7.79
N SER A 76 -9.05 -19.01 -7.62
CA SER A 76 -9.07 -20.47 -7.40
C SER A 76 -8.96 -20.85 -5.92
N LEU A 77 -8.38 -19.98 -5.08
CA LEU A 77 -8.13 -20.26 -3.66
C LEU A 77 -8.91 -19.32 -2.72
N GLY A 78 -9.89 -18.60 -3.28
CA GLY A 78 -10.40 -17.36 -2.72
C GLY A 78 -10.80 -17.40 -1.25
N MET A 79 -11.36 -18.49 -0.73
CA MET A 79 -11.73 -18.56 0.69
C MET A 79 -10.52 -18.67 1.64
N TYR A 80 -9.48 -19.41 1.27
CA TYR A 80 -8.28 -19.60 2.11
C TYR A 80 -7.46 -18.31 2.26
N VAL A 81 -7.45 -17.47 1.21
CA VAL A 81 -6.79 -16.16 1.24
C VAL A 81 -7.70 -15.10 1.84
N ALA A 82 -9.00 -15.10 1.52
CA ALA A 82 -9.92 -14.07 2.01
C ALA A 82 -10.18 -14.15 3.52
N LEU A 83 -10.31 -15.34 4.08
CA LEU A 83 -10.64 -15.51 5.51
C LEU A 83 -9.66 -14.79 6.47
N PRO A 84 -8.33 -14.99 6.39
CA PRO A 84 -7.40 -14.26 7.26
C PRO A 84 -7.45 -12.75 7.03
N LEU A 85 -7.68 -12.28 5.80
CA LEU A 85 -7.79 -10.85 5.49
C LEU A 85 -9.09 -10.25 6.05
N LEU A 86 -10.20 -10.99 6.04
CA LEU A 86 -11.46 -10.56 6.65
C LEU A 86 -11.35 -10.47 8.18
N ILE A 87 -10.70 -11.45 8.81
CA ILE A 87 -10.40 -11.40 10.25
C ILE A 87 -9.53 -10.18 10.55
N TYR A 88 -8.49 -9.95 9.75
CA TYR A 88 -7.63 -8.78 9.87
C TYR A 88 -8.42 -7.46 9.71
N ALA A 89 -9.31 -7.38 8.72
CA ALA A 89 -10.18 -6.23 8.50
C ALA A 89 -11.04 -5.93 9.73
N ALA A 90 -11.66 -6.96 10.30
CA ALA A 90 -12.51 -6.82 11.48
C ALA A 90 -11.71 -6.31 12.70
N ILE A 91 -10.50 -6.85 12.92
CA ILE A 91 -9.60 -6.38 13.98
C ILE A 91 -9.24 -4.91 13.78
N MET A 92 -8.83 -4.53 12.56
CA MET A 92 -8.44 -3.15 12.26
C MET A 92 -9.62 -2.19 12.42
N LEU A 93 -10.80 -2.54 11.90
CA LEU A 93 -12.01 -1.73 12.07
C LEU A 93 -12.36 -1.54 13.54
N PHE A 94 -12.37 -2.62 14.33
CA PHE A 94 -12.62 -2.56 15.76
C PHE A 94 -11.63 -1.62 16.48
N GLN A 95 -10.34 -1.70 16.14
CA GLN A 95 -9.31 -0.87 16.75
C GLN A 95 -9.43 0.62 16.40
N LEU A 96 -9.91 0.95 15.20
CA LEU A 96 -9.95 2.32 14.70
C LEU A 96 -11.32 3.00 14.90
N TRP A 97 -12.39 2.23 15.15
CA TRP A 97 -13.77 2.73 15.12
C TRP A 97 -14.04 3.89 16.07
N SER A 98 -13.48 3.85 17.28
CA SER A 98 -13.72 4.86 18.31
C SER A 98 -13.08 6.21 17.98
N GLY A 99 -11.87 6.23 17.43
CA GLY A 99 -11.17 7.48 17.08
C GLY A 99 -11.28 7.90 15.62
N ALA A 100 -11.94 7.11 14.76
CA ALA A 100 -12.20 7.47 13.36
C ALA A 100 -13.14 8.69 13.20
N GLY A 101 -14.03 8.96 14.16
CA GLY A 101 -14.95 10.11 14.12
C GLY A 101 -15.73 10.22 12.79
N LYS A 102 -15.61 11.37 12.11
CA LYS A 102 -16.25 11.62 10.79
C LYS A 102 -15.60 10.84 9.62
N LEU A 103 -14.43 10.23 9.83
CA LEU A 103 -13.65 9.53 8.79
C LEU A 103 -13.92 8.01 8.75
N LYS A 104 -14.93 7.50 9.47
CA LYS A 104 -15.29 6.07 9.48
C LYS A 104 -15.50 5.49 8.09
N ILE A 105 -16.29 6.16 7.25
CA ILE A 105 -16.59 5.70 5.88
C ILE A 105 -15.31 5.73 5.01
N PRO A 106 -14.55 6.84 4.93
CA PRO A 106 -13.26 6.85 4.24
C PRO A 106 -12.28 5.75 4.70
N ILE A 107 -12.18 5.50 6.00
CA ILE A 107 -11.30 4.48 6.56
C ILE A 107 -11.77 3.07 6.15
N LEU A 108 -13.07 2.81 6.18
CA LEU A 108 -13.63 1.52 5.74
C LEU A 108 -13.31 1.27 4.26
N ILE A 109 -13.56 2.25 3.39
CA ILE A 109 -13.25 2.16 1.96
C ILE A 109 -11.75 1.87 1.75
N TYR A 110 -10.90 2.56 2.51
CA TYR A 110 -9.46 2.39 2.42
C TYR A 110 -9.00 0.99 2.86
N ILE A 111 -9.49 0.50 4.00
CA ILE A 111 -9.18 -0.84 4.52
C ILE A 111 -9.61 -1.91 3.52
N VAL A 112 -10.79 -1.76 2.91
CA VAL A 112 -11.26 -2.69 1.88
C VAL A 112 -10.32 -2.65 0.67
N ALA A 113 -9.95 -1.48 0.18
CA ALA A 113 -9.06 -1.36 -0.99
C ALA A 113 -7.67 -1.97 -0.75
N ILE A 114 -7.02 -1.66 0.38
CA ILE A 114 -5.68 -2.20 0.66
C ILE A 114 -5.70 -3.72 0.87
N LEU A 115 -6.75 -4.26 1.51
CA LEU A 115 -6.88 -5.70 1.69
C LEU A 115 -7.27 -6.42 0.39
N LEU A 116 -8.06 -5.79 -0.47
CA LEU A 116 -8.31 -6.30 -1.82
C LEU A 116 -7.02 -6.33 -2.65
N MET A 117 -6.17 -5.30 -2.57
CA MET A 117 -4.85 -5.32 -3.21
C MET A 117 -4.02 -6.52 -2.71
N THR A 118 -3.95 -6.71 -1.39
CA THR A 118 -3.21 -7.83 -0.79
C THR A 118 -3.80 -9.16 -1.19
N TYR A 119 -5.12 -9.30 -1.21
CA TYR A 119 -5.82 -10.48 -1.70
C TYR A 119 -5.44 -10.82 -3.13
N GLN A 120 -5.53 -9.86 -4.07
CA GLN A 120 -5.19 -10.11 -5.47
C GLN A 120 -3.72 -10.48 -5.65
N SER A 121 -2.81 -9.81 -4.93
CA SER A 121 -1.38 -10.14 -4.99
C SER A 121 -1.10 -11.56 -4.46
N ALA A 122 -1.84 -12.01 -3.45
CA ALA A 122 -1.73 -13.35 -2.90
C ALA A 122 -2.27 -14.41 -3.87
N GLU A 123 -3.45 -14.19 -4.47
CA GLU A 123 -4.01 -15.07 -5.51
C GLU A 123 -3.04 -15.19 -6.69
N MET A 124 -2.52 -14.06 -7.20
CA MET A 124 -1.54 -14.05 -8.29
C MET A 124 -0.28 -14.84 -7.93
N PHE A 125 0.24 -14.67 -6.72
CA PHE A 125 1.39 -15.43 -6.22
C PHE A 125 1.11 -16.93 -6.15
N LEU A 126 -0.01 -17.34 -5.57
CA LEU A 126 -0.31 -18.76 -5.38
C LEU A 126 -0.55 -19.49 -6.70
N GLN A 127 -1.07 -18.79 -7.71
CA GLN A 127 -1.34 -19.31 -9.05
C GLN A 127 -0.08 -19.41 -9.91
N LEU A 128 0.72 -18.33 -9.98
CA LEU A 128 1.85 -18.26 -10.92
C LEU A 128 3.18 -18.70 -10.28
N ARG A 129 3.37 -18.44 -8.99
CA ARG A 129 4.57 -18.80 -8.20
C ARG A 129 5.90 -18.33 -8.82
N GLN A 130 5.87 -17.20 -9.51
CA GLN A 130 7.04 -16.60 -10.15
C GLN A 130 7.70 -15.56 -9.24
N ARG A 131 8.97 -15.23 -9.52
CA ARG A 131 9.74 -14.21 -8.76
C ARG A 131 9.00 -12.88 -8.69
N ALA A 132 8.48 -12.37 -9.82
CA ALA A 132 7.67 -11.15 -9.87
C ALA A 132 6.50 -11.19 -8.87
N THR A 133 5.74 -12.28 -8.87
CA THR A 133 4.56 -12.42 -8.01
C THR A 133 4.88 -12.55 -6.52
N ILE A 134 6.01 -13.18 -6.17
CA ILE A 134 6.51 -13.21 -4.78
C ILE A 134 6.83 -11.80 -4.30
N LEU A 135 7.52 -11.01 -5.12
CA LEU A 135 7.87 -9.62 -4.79
C LEU A 135 6.62 -8.75 -4.66
N ALA A 136 5.66 -8.88 -5.58
CA ALA A 136 4.39 -8.16 -5.53
C ALA A 136 3.60 -8.47 -4.24
N PHE A 137 3.47 -9.75 -3.87
CA PHE A 137 2.77 -10.17 -2.66
C PHE A 137 3.49 -9.71 -1.39
N ALA A 138 4.81 -9.92 -1.30
CA ALA A 138 5.60 -9.44 -0.17
C ALA A 138 5.48 -7.92 -0.02
N GLY A 139 5.54 -7.18 -1.13
CA GLY A 139 5.34 -5.74 -1.16
C GLY A 139 3.96 -5.32 -0.64
N ALA A 140 2.89 -5.99 -1.09
CA ALA A 140 1.53 -5.72 -0.61
C ALA A 140 1.35 -5.98 0.90
N LEU A 141 1.98 -7.02 1.45
CA LEU A 141 2.00 -7.30 2.89
C LEU A 141 2.69 -6.18 3.67
N PHE A 142 3.88 -5.74 3.22
CA PHE A 142 4.59 -4.63 3.87
C PHE A 142 3.82 -3.32 3.76
N PHE A 143 3.11 -3.07 2.65
CA PHE A 143 2.27 -1.89 2.49
C PHE A 143 1.12 -1.92 3.49
N THR A 144 0.40 -3.06 3.57
CA THR A 144 -0.70 -3.25 4.52
C THR A 144 -0.21 -3.05 5.95
N PHE A 145 0.97 -3.58 6.29
CA PHE A 145 1.56 -3.38 7.61
C PHE A 145 1.90 -1.91 7.89
N SER A 146 2.56 -1.22 6.96
CA SER A 146 2.89 0.21 7.06
C SER A 146 1.64 1.05 7.36
N ASP A 147 0.59 0.83 6.60
CA ASP A 147 -0.64 1.62 6.68
C ASP A 147 -1.44 1.31 7.94
N SER A 148 -1.41 0.07 8.41
CA SER A 148 -1.98 -0.29 9.71
C SER A 148 -1.25 0.40 10.86
N VAL A 149 0.09 0.47 10.82
CA VAL A 149 0.87 1.25 11.80
C VAL A 149 0.50 2.73 11.75
N LEU A 150 0.40 3.30 10.54
CA LEU A 150 0.02 4.70 10.32
C LEU A 150 -1.38 4.99 10.87
N ALA A 151 -2.35 4.11 10.58
CA ALA A 151 -3.74 4.25 10.99
C ALA A 151 -3.89 4.13 12.51
N ILE A 152 -3.24 3.15 13.15
CA ILE A 152 -3.25 2.98 14.61
C ILE A 152 -2.65 4.21 15.29
N ASN A 153 -1.50 4.70 14.80
CA ASN A 153 -0.86 5.88 15.34
C ASN A 153 -1.74 7.13 15.21
N ARG A 154 -2.53 7.24 14.14
CA ARG A 154 -3.38 8.41 13.85
C ARG A 154 -4.73 8.39 14.55
N PHE A 155 -5.41 7.25 14.59
CA PHE A 155 -6.82 7.16 14.99
C PHE A 155 -7.04 6.42 16.32
N LYS A 156 -6.04 5.72 16.86
CA LYS A 156 -6.18 5.02 18.14
C LYS A 156 -5.32 5.64 19.23
N LYS A 157 -4.00 5.59 19.05
CA LYS A 157 -3.04 6.10 20.03
C LYS A 157 -1.69 6.34 19.37
N GLU A 158 -1.17 7.55 19.51
CA GLU A 158 0.20 7.87 19.09
C GLU A 158 1.21 7.08 19.93
N PHE A 159 2.24 6.52 19.29
CA PHE A 159 3.28 5.76 19.99
C PHE A 159 4.68 6.03 19.44
N LYS A 160 5.68 5.90 20.32
CA LYS A 160 7.09 6.13 19.98
C LYS A 160 7.55 5.07 18.96
N GLY A 161 8.16 5.51 17.87
CA GLY A 161 8.68 4.63 16.82
C GLY A 161 7.70 4.33 15.68
N ALA A 162 6.42 4.73 15.78
CA ALA A 162 5.43 4.52 14.71
C ALA A 162 5.94 5.03 13.36
N GLN A 163 6.54 6.23 13.33
CA GLN A 163 7.09 6.82 12.11
C GLN A 163 8.20 5.98 11.49
N VAL A 164 9.10 5.42 12.29
CA VAL A 164 10.21 4.59 11.79
C VAL A 164 9.65 3.30 11.19
N LEU A 165 8.72 2.65 11.91
CA LEU A 165 8.07 1.42 11.44
C LEU A 165 7.26 1.63 10.17
N THR A 166 6.45 2.71 10.10
CA THR A 166 5.70 3.06 8.90
C THR A 166 6.66 3.29 7.74
N LEU A 167 7.68 4.15 7.88
CA LEU A 167 8.56 4.46 6.75
C LEU A 167 9.41 3.27 6.29
N SER A 168 9.96 2.47 7.21
CA SER A 168 10.81 1.35 6.84
C SER A 168 10.03 0.27 6.09
N SER A 169 8.85 -0.09 6.61
CA SER A 169 7.96 -1.05 5.93
C SER A 169 7.38 -0.48 4.64
N TYR A 170 7.05 0.81 4.59
CA TYR A 170 6.57 1.49 3.39
C TYR A 170 7.58 1.49 2.25
N TYR A 171 8.82 1.92 2.49
CA TYR A 171 9.83 1.94 1.42
C TYR A 171 10.19 0.54 0.95
N LEU A 172 10.22 -0.43 1.87
CA LEU A 172 10.40 -1.83 1.50
C LEU A 172 9.23 -2.32 0.63
N ALA A 173 7.99 -1.95 0.97
CA ALA A 173 6.80 -2.27 0.17
C ALA A 173 6.91 -1.70 -1.25
N GLN A 174 7.19 -0.39 -1.36
CA GLN A 174 7.33 0.31 -2.65
C GLN A 174 8.45 -0.30 -3.50
N TRP A 175 9.60 -0.60 -2.88
CA TRP A 175 10.73 -1.22 -3.58
C TRP A 175 10.42 -2.63 -4.08
N LEU A 176 9.74 -3.46 -3.28
CA LEU A 176 9.33 -4.80 -3.68
C LEU A 176 8.30 -4.77 -4.82
N ILE A 177 7.31 -3.88 -4.71
CA ILE A 177 6.30 -3.68 -5.77
C ILE A 177 6.97 -3.19 -7.06
N ALA A 178 7.86 -2.21 -6.99
CA ALA A 178 8.61 -1.73 -8.16
C ALA A 178 9.48 -2.83 -8.78
N SER A 179 10.19 -3.59 -7.94
CA SER A 179 11.05 -4.70 -8.38
C SER A 179 10.27 -5.83 -9.04
N SER A 180 9.00 -6.03 -8.65
CA SER A 180 8.13 -7.03 -9.29
C SER A 180 7.90 -6.74 -10.79
N ALA A 181 8.02 -5.49 -11.22
CA ALA A 181 7.85 -5.10 -12.63
C ALA A 181 9.10 -5.32 -13.49
N LEU A 182 10.24 -5.71 -12.89
CA LEU A 182 11.50 -5.95 -13.59
C LEU A 182 11.68 -7.41 -14.04
N PHE A 183 10.84 -8.32 -13.55
CA PHE A 183 10.89 -9.76 -13.80
C PHE A 183 9.62 -10.23 -14.48
#